data_AF-A0A8D0DG29-F1
#
_entry.id   AF-A0A8D0DG29-F1
#
_cell.length_a   1.000
_cell.length_b   1.000
_cell.length_c   1.000
_cell.angle_alpha   90.00
_cell.angle_beta   90.00
_cell.angle_gamma   90.00
#
_symmetry.space_group_name_H-M   'P 1'
#
loop_
_entity.id
_entity.type
_entity.pdbx_description
1 polymer ?
#
loop_
_entity_poly.entity_id
_entity_poly.type
_entity_poly.pdbx_seq_one_letter_code
_entity_poly.pdbx_strand_id
1 'polypeptide(L)'
;MERLERALFRLEQGFELQFRLGPTLQGTEVQVYTNYPAKGHKFDRLKFRPLDWVYPNGWEDDCDKYCRLDLMVAGSYQYYFSCGDKEKVGGGYIIVDPVLRVGANDVILPLDCICSQTYLAKCLGPLDKWLDRVRVAKETGYNMIHFTPLQKLGVSGFCYSMADQLELNPDFSPEGKHYTWGDVGNLVETLRKDWNMVCISDVVYNHTAVSSEWIHLHPECGYNLVNSPHLKPAWLLDRALWHLSCEVADGKFSEQRVPALFQDEWNMNALRGVLWQQVFSRLRLWEFLQVCVDEAVEQFRQRLQAGVGSSPECKKQLKLVQDPQHRRFGNTVDMNSALDIFTPHSMSPSDIQECCICFKKRLEELNSGLYEEMNHHAEQAINCIVGNVVYERLSDQGPKLGPVTRKYPLCSRYFSFPFKEMTFDEEMQLMEQREKACHFLAHDGFVKGNDLLRNCAVPGSEAYLRRELVCQADTIKLRYGEKPEDCPYLWAHMKTYTEMTANVFSGVCLINCLSTPLHVAEAMLAAARAIRPNLYVMADLFPSSQLIENVFINRLGITTLVRVAGLCHLLSILIELKHRLIIDVRQTKYYDHQQARGAEC
;
A
#
# COMPACT_ATOMS: atom_id res chain seq x y z
N MET A 1 -14.77 -2.72 -27.49
CA MET A 1 -14.06 -3.96 -27.10
C MET A 1 -14.13 -4.03 -25.59
N GLU A 2 -14.87 -4.99 -25.06
CA GLU A 2 -15.23 -5.04 -23.64
C GLU A 2 -14.03 -5.46 -22.77
N ARG A 3 -13.48 -4.52 -22.00
CA ARG A 3 -12.56 -4.81 -20.91
C ARG A 3 -13.37 -4.95 -19.63
N LEU A 4 -13.73 -6.19 -19.29
CA LEU A 4 -14.55 -6.53 -18.13
C LEU A 4 -13.73 -6.64 -16.83
N GLU A 5 -12.52 -6.08 -16.79
CA GLU A 5 -11.67 -6.04 -15.59
C GLU A 5 -12.35 -5.35 -14.39
N ARG A 6 -13.34 -4.50 -14.68
CA ARG A 6 -14.13 -3.74 -13.71
C ARG A 6 -15.50 -4.35 -13.42
N ALA A 7 -15.89 -5.41 -14.13
CA ALA A 7 -17.12 -6.15 -13.86
C ALA A 7 -16.86 -7.19 -12.76
N LEU A 8 -17.84 -7.42 -11.90
CA LEU A 8 -17.76 -8.43 -10.84
C LEU A 8 -18.61 -9.63 -11.22
N PHE A 9 -17.95 -10.75 -11.55
CA PHE A 9 -18.59 -12.05 -11.74
C PHE A 9 -18.24 -12.94 -10.56
N ARG A 10 -19.24 -13.24 -9.74
CA ARG A 10 -19.07 -14.02 -8.50
C ARG A 10 -19.93 -15.27 -8.56
N LEU A 11 -19.32 -16.41 -8.33
CA LEU A 11 -19.89 -17.73 -8.52
C LEU A 11 -19.58 -18.62 -7.32
N GLU A 12 -20.42 -19.61 -7.06
CA GLU A 12 -20.22 -20.58 -5.99
C GLU A 12 -19.45 -21.81 -6.49
N GLN A 13 -18.82 -22.53 -5.57
CA GLN A 13 -18.28 -23.84 -5.87
C GLN A 13 -19.39 -24.84 -6.21
N GLY A 14 -19.12 -25.75 -7.14
CA GLY A 14 -20.06 -26.69 -7.73
C GLY A 14 -20.75 -26.16 -8.99
N PHE A 15 -20.58 -24.88 -9.34
CA PHE A 15 -21.20 -24.32 -10.53
C PHE A 15 -20.44 -24.70 -11.80
N GLU A 16 -21.19 -24.87 -12.89
CA GLU A 16 -20.65 -24.97 -14.24
C GLU A 16 -20.70 -23.59 -14.89
N LEU A 17 -19.54 -23.05 -15.26
CA LEU A 17 -19.44 -21.82 -16.04
C LEU A 17 -19.31 -22.15 -17.53
N GLN A 18 -20.15 -21.52 -18.34
CA GLN A 18 -20.11 -21.64 -19.79
C GLN A 18 -19.73 -20.29 -20.43
N PHE A 19 -18.67 -20.28 -21.23
CA PHE A 19 -18.39 -19.17 -22.15
C PHE A 19 -19.08 -19.46 -23.49
N ARG A 20 -19.92 -18.54 -23.96
CA ARG A 20 -20.63 -18.64 -25.24
C ARG A 20 -20.23 -17.47 -26.14
N LEU A 21 -20.24 -17.69 -27.46
CA LEU A 21 -19.95 -16.62 -28.41
C LEU A 21 -21.09 -15.59 -28.43
N GLY A 22 -20.72 -14.32 -28.34
CA GLY A 22 -21.63 -13.22 -28.64
C GLY A 22 -21.84 -13.06 -30.16
N PRO A 23 -22.94 -12.42 -30.61
CA PRO A 23 -23.23 -12.24 -32.04
C PRO A 23 -22.10 -11.57 -32.83
N THR A 24 -21.34 -10.68 -32.18
CA THR A 24 -20.23 -9.94 -32.82
C THR A 24 -18.98 -10.79 -33.06
N LEU A 25 -18.91 -12.00 -32.52
CA LEU A 25 -17.77 -12.92 -32.64
C LEU A 25 -18.09 -14.14 -33.52
N GLN A 26 -19.33 -14.28 -34.00
CA GLN A 26 -19.72 -15.35 -34.90
C GLN A 26 -18.97 -15.25 -36.24
N GLY A 27 -18.63 -16.40 -36.82
CA GLY A 27 -17.84 -16.50 -38.05
C GLY A 27 -16.37 -16.14 -37.87
N THR A 28 -15.91 -15.93 -36.64
CA THR A 28 -14.49 -15.67 -36.33
C THR A 28 -13.89 -16.80 -35.50
N GLU A 29 -12.63 -17.14 -35.76
CA GLU A 29 -11.89 -18.12 -34.98
C GLU A 29 -11.56 -17.53 -33.59
N VAL A 30 -12.24 -18.01 -32.55
CA VAL A 30 -12.08 -17.54 -31.18
C VAL A 30 -11.50 -18.65 -30.30
N GLN A 31 -10.46 -18.34 -29.54
CA GLN A 31 -9.91 -19.24 -28.53
C GLN A 31 -9.98 -18.58 -27.15
N VAL A 32 -10.59 -19.27 -26.19
CA VAL A 32 -10.70 -18.81 -24.79
C VAL A 32 -9.56 -19.39 -23.97
N TYR A 33 -8.97 -18.56 -23.12
CA TYR A 33 -7.91 -18.92 -22.20
C TYR A 33 -8.29 -18.55 -20.77
N THR A 34 -7.90 -19.38 -19.80
CA THR A 34 -8.08 -19.09 -18.37
C THR A 34 -6.89 -19.55 -17.56
N ASN A 35 -6.61 -18.88 -16.44
CA ASN A 35 -5.66 -19.35 -15.43
C ASN A 35 -6.33 -20.20 -14.33
N TYR A 36 -7.63 -20.52 -14.48
CA TYR A 36 -8.29 -21.49 -13.60
C TYR A 36 -7.60 -22.86 -13.69
N PRO A 37 -7.20 -23.45 -12.54
CA PRO A 37 -6.36 -24.64 -12.53
C PRO A 37 -7.06 -25.82 -13.21
N ALA A 38 -6.30 -26.58 -13.98
CA ALA A 38 -6.77 -27.89 -14.43
C ALA A 38 -6.95 -28.83 -13.23
N LYS A 39 -7.81 -29.84 -13.36
CA LYS A 39 -8.07 -30.82 -12.28
C LYS A 39 -6.74 -31.42 -11.79
N GLY A 40 -6.52 -31.40 -10.47
CA GLY A 40 -5.31 -31.91 -9.83
C GLY A 40 -4.06 -31.03 -9.93
N HIS A 41 -4.13 -29.87 -10.59
CA HIS A 41 -3.01 -28.94 -10.69
C HIS A 41 -3.14 -27.80 -9.68
N LYS A 42 -2.00 -27.30 -9.19
CA LYS A 42 -1.97 -26.09 -8.36
C LYS A 42 -2.26 -24.86 -9.21
N PHE A 43 -2.94 -23.88 -8.61
CA PHE A 43 -3.16 -22.59 -9.24
C PHE A 43 -1.82 -21.85 -9.44
N ASP A 44 -1.64 -21.30 -10.64
CA ASP A 44 -0.56 -20.39 -10.99
C ASP A 44 -1.18 -19.22 -11.78
N ARG A 45 -1.05 -18.01 -11.22
CA ARG A 45 -1.67 -16.81 -11.77
C ARG A 45 -1.18 -16.48 -13.19
N LEU A 46 0.06 -16.83 -13.53
CA LEU A 46 0.68 -16.51 -14.82
C LEU A 46 0.44 -17.59 -15.88
N LYS A 47 0.01 -18.78 -15.46
CA LYS A 47 -0.19 -19.92 -16.35
C LYS A 47 -1.63 -19.96 -16.87
N PHE A 48 -1.80 -19.60 -18.14
CA PHE A 48 -3.07 -19.73 -18.84
C PHE A 48 -3.12 -21.02 -19.65
N ARG A 49 -4.31 -21.62 -19.74
CA ARG A 49 -4.59 -22.76 -20.61
C ARG A 49 -5.75 -22.45 -21.55
N PRO A 50 -5.74 -22.95 -22.80
CA PRO A 50 -6.89 -22.88 -23.66
C PRO A 50 -8.03 -23.75 -23.10
N LEU A 51 -9.27 -23.36 -23.39
CA LEU A 51 -10.47 -24.17 -23.17
C LEU A 51 -10.94 -24.76 -24.49
N ASP A 52 -11.38 -26.01 -24.44
CA ASP A 52 -11.92 -26.69 -25.61
C ASP A 52 -13.38 -26.25 -25.84
N TRP A 53 -13.75 -26.13 -27.12
CA TRP A 53 -15.13 -25.87 -27.52
C TRP A 53 -15.94 -27.16 -27.49
N VAL A 54 -17.09 -27.10 -26.83
CA VAL A 54 -18.08 -28.19 -26.80
C VAL A 54 -19.18 -27.83 -27.79
N TYR A 55 -19.48 -28.76 -28.70
CA TYR A 55 -20.51 -28.64 -29.72
C TYR A 55 -21.71 -29.52 -29.36
N PRO A 56 -22.74 -28.99 -28.68
CA PRO A 56 -23.86 -29.80 -28.18
C PRO A 56 -24.63 -30.53 -29.29
N ASN A 57 -24.67 -29.96 -30.49
CA ASN A 57 -25.36 -30.54 -31.66
C ASN A 57 -24.46 -31.48 -32.48
N GLY A 58 -23.18 -31.64 -32.09
CA GLY A 58 -22.19 -32.44 -32.81
C GLY A 58 -21.68 -31.83 -34.12
N TRP A 59 -22.23 -30.69 -34.54
CA TRP A 59 -21.77 -29.93 -35.71
C TRP A 59 -20.82 -28.82 -35.26
N GLU A 60 -19.72 -28.64 -35.99
CA GLU A 60 -18.74 -27.57 -35.73
C GLU A 60 -19.25 -26.19 -36.22
N ASP A 61 -20.42 -25.77 -35.74
CA ASP A 61 -21.00 -24.47 -36.00
C ASP A 61 -20.91 -23.53 -34.78
N ASP A 62 -21.15 -22.24 -35.03
CA ASP A 62 -21.06 -21.17 -34.02
C ASP A 62 -22.38 -20.92 -33.27
N CYS A 63 -23.43 -21.70 -33.54
CA CYS A 63 -24.78 -21.39 -33.06
C CYS A 63 -24.93 -21.65 -31.56
N ASP A 64 -24.38 -22.77 -31.07
CA ASP A 64 -24.55 -23.21 -29.68
C ASP A 64 -23.25 -23.67 -28.98
N LYS A 65 -22.08 -23.48 -29.62
CA LYS A 65 -20.82 -23.93 -29.02
C LYS A 65 -20.48 -23.14 -27.75
N TYR A 66 -19.90 -23.84 -26.77
CA TYR A 66 -19.50 -23.23 -25.50
C TYR A 66 -18.21 -23.84 -24.96
N CYS A 67 -17.42 -23.04 -24.23
CA CYS A 67 -16.34 -23.57 -23.40
C CYS A 67 -16.88 -23.81 -21.98
N ARG A 68 -16.56 -24.96 -21.40
CA ARG A 68 -17.01 -25.36 -20.05
C ARG A 68 -15.91 -25.24 -19.01
N LEU A 69 -16.27 -24.79 -17.81
CA LEU A 69 -15.41 -24.78 -16.64
C LEU A 69 -16.18 -25.21 -15.38
N ASP A 70 -15.78 -26.32 -14.76
CA ASP A 70 -16.35 -26.77 -13.49
C ASP A 70 -15.61 -26.12 -12.31
N LEU A 71 -16.34 -25.31 -11.53
CA LEU A 71 -15.78 -24.48 -10.47
C LEU A 71 -15.76 -25.24 -9.14
N MET A 72 -14.59 -25.66 -8.71
CA MET A 72 -14.35 -26.48 -7.51
C MET A 72 -13.32 -25.86 -6.56
N VAL A 73 -12.56 -24.87 -7.01
CA VAL A 73 -11.50 -24.23 -6.21
C VAL A 73 -11.86 -22.75 -6.03
N ALA A 74 -12.02 -22.31 -4.79
CA ALA A 74 -12.21 -20.91 -4.47
C ALA A 74 -10.99 -20.05 -4.84
N GLY A 75 -11.24 -18.81 -5.20
CA GLY A 75 -10.20 -17.87 -5.57
C GLY A 75 -10.67 -16.87 -6.61
N SER A 76 -9.71 -16.18 -7.21
CA SER A 76 -9.95 -15.29 -8.34
C SER A 76 -9.15 -15.75 -9.54
N TYR A 77 -9.84 -15.82 -10.68
CA TYR A 77 -9.32 -16.35 -11.92
C TYR A 77 -9.55 -15.36 -13.04
N GLN A 78 -8.55 -15.21 -13.90
CA GLN A 78 -8.61 -14.38 -15.08
C GLN A 78 -8.93 -15.26 -16.29
N TYR A 79 -9.70 -14.70 -17.21
CA TYR A 79 -9.88 -15.25 -18.54
C TYR A 79 -9.65 -14.16 -19.59
N TYR A 80 -9.22 -14.58 -20.77
CA TYR A 80 -9.17 -13.74 -21.96
C TYR A 80 -9.49 -14.57 -23.20
N PHE A 81 -9.76 -13.92 -24.31
CA PHE A 81 -9.93 -14.59 -25.59
C PHE A 81 -9.14 -13.92 -26.72
N SER A 82 -8.65 -14.72 -27.65
CA SER A 82 -8.06 -14.27 -28.93
C SER A 82 -9.07 -14.42 -30.06
N CYS A 83 -8.85 -13.69 -31.14
CA CYS A 83 -9.74 -13.66 -32.31
C CYS A 83 -8.87 -13.63 -33.58
N GLY A 84 -8.77 -14.76 -34.28
CA GLY A 84 -7.77 -14.99 -35.33
C GLY A 84 -6.35 -14.66 -34.84
N ASP A 85 -5.63 -13.84 -35.60
CA ASP A 85 -4.25 -13.43 -35.27
C ASP A 85 -4.14 -12.41 -34.11
N LYS A 86 -5.26 -11.91 -33.59
CA LYS A 86 -5.25 -10.92 -32.49
C LYS A 86 -5.29 -11.64 -31.14
N GLU A 87 -4.18 -11.58 -30.41
CA GLU A 87 -4.14 -12.04 -29.03
C GLU A 87 -4.85 -11.08 -28.07
N LYS A 88 -5.47 -11.63 -27.01
CA LYS A 88 -6.04 -10.89 -25.87
C LYS A 88 -6.96 -9.72 -26.28
N VAL A 89 -7.93 -10.01 -27.15
CA VAL A 89 -8.91 -9.04 -27.66
C VAL A 89 -9.83 -8.54 -26.55
N GLY A 90 -10.17 -9.40 -25.59
CA GLY A 90 -10.97 -9.06 -24.42
C GLY A 90 -10.74 -10.06 -23.29
N GLY A 91 -11.24 -9.74 -22.10
CA GLY A 91 -11.06 -10.56 -20.91
C GLY A 91 -11.67 -9.94 -19.66
N GLY A 92 -11.63 -10.71 -18.59
CA GLY A 92 -12.21 -10.35 -17.30
C GLY A 92 -11.77 -11.29 -16.18
N TYR A 93 -12.42 -11.13 -15.03
CA TYR A 93 -12.17 -11.94 -13.84
C TYR A 93 -13.44 -12.67 -13.42
N ILE A 94 -13.25 -13.84 -12.80
CA ILE A 94 -14.27 -14.64 -12.15
C ILE A 94 -13.79 -14.95 -10.75
N ILE A 95 -14.64 -14.67 -9.77
CA ILE A 95 -14.41 -14.99 -8.37
C ILE A 95 -15.25 -16.20 -8.01
N VAL A 96 -14.59 -17.23 -7.48
CA VAL A 96 -15.25 -18.41 -6.93
C VAL A 96 -15.21 -18.32 -5.41
N ASP A 97 -16.38 -18.33 -4.79
CA ASP A 97 -16.51 -18.09 -3.36
C ASP A 97 -15.95 -19.22 -2.49
N PRO A 98 -15.33 -18.89 -1.34
CA PRO A 98 -14.90 -19.89 -0.37
C PRO A 98 -16.09 -20.56 0.32
N VAL A 99 -15.98 -21.86 0.59
CA VAL A 99 -16.96 -22.60 1.38
C VAL A 99 -16.44 -22.74 2.81
N LEU A 100 -17.11 -22.07 3.74
CA LEU A 100 -16.83 -22.17 5.17
C LEU A 100 -17.59 -23.34 5.80
N ARG A 101 -16.93 -24.09 6.67
CA ARG A 101 -17.50 -25.29 7.32
C ARG A 101 -17.33 -25.25 8.82
N VAL A 102 -18.40 -25.56 9.54
CA VAL A 102 -18.49 -25.49 11.00
C VAL A 102 -19.18 -26.71 11.59
N GLY A 103 -18.92 -26.96 12.87
CA GLY A 103 -19.50 -28.07 13.61
C GLY A 103 -18.83 -29.42 13.36
N ALA A 104 -19.17 -30.40 14.18
CA ALA A 104 -18.65 -31.76 14.07
C ALA A 104 -19.00 -32.45 12.73
N ASN A 105 -20.06 -32.01 12.07
CA ASN A 105 -20.53 -32.55 10.78
C ASN A 105 -20.05 -31.72 9.57
N ASP A 106 -19.18 -30.72 9.76
CA ASP A 106 -18.65 -29.85 8.70
C ASP A 106 -19.75 -29.23 7.81
N VAL A 107 -20.81 -28.74 8.47
CA VAL A 107 -21.95 -28.08 7.83
C VAL A 107 -21.49 -26.77 7.18
N ILE A 108 -22.00 -26.50 5.99
CA ILE A 108 -21.69 -25.27 5.25
C ILE A 108 -22.29 -24.07 6.01
N LEU A 109 -21.46 -23.08 6.31
CA LEU A 109 -21.88 -21.77 6.80
C LEU A 109 -22.07 -20.82 5.61
N PRO A 110 -23.31 -20.42 5.27
CA PRO A 110 -23.55 -19.49 4.16
C PRO A 110 -22.87 -18.14 4.41
N LEU A 111 -22.20 -17.60 3.39
CA LEU A 111 -21.45 -16.35 3.50
C LEU A 111 -22.36 -15.15 3.85
N ASP A 112 -23.58 -15.13 3.33
CA ASP A 112 -24.57 -14.07 3.61
C ASP A 112 -25.11 -14.09 5.04
N CYS A 113 -24.89 -15.19 5.77
CA CYS A 113 -25.30 -15.33 7.17
C CYS A 113 -24.17 -14.98 8.15
N ILE A 114 -23.00 -14.54 7.68
CA ILE A 114 -21.88 -14.21 8.56
C ILE A 114 -22.25 -13.02 9.47
N CYS A 115 -22.21 -13.28 10.77
CA CYS A 115 -22.32 -12.30 11.83
C CYS A 115 -21.00 -12.36 12.62
N SER A 116 -20.16 -11.34 12.44
CA SER A 116 -18.80 -11.30 13.02
C SER A 116 -18.69 -10.34 14.20
N GLN A 117 -18.06 -10.80 15.29
CA GLN A 117 -17.70 -9.98 16.44
C GLN A 117 -16.18 -9.77 16.48
N THR A 118 -15.74 -8.50 16.45
CA THR A 118 -14.32 -8.15 16.56
C THR A 118 -13.87 -8.08 18.02
N TYR A 119 -12.74 -8.70 18.34
CA TYR A 119 -12.06 -8.62 19.63
C TYR A 119 -10.66 -8.03 19.48
N LEU A 120 -10.34 -7.03 20.30
CA LEU A 120 -8.98 -6.56 20.49
C LEU A 120 -8.20 -7.64 21.26
N ALA A 121 -7.40 -8.43 20.55
CA ALA A 121 -6.70 -9.59 21.13
C ALA A 121 -5.88 -9.21 22.37
N LYS A 122 -5.18 -8.06 22.34
CA LYS A 122 -4.43 -7.54 23.49
C LYS A 122 -5.26 -7.31 24.76
N CYS A 123 -6.57 -7.12 24.64
CA CYS A 123 -7.47 -6.90 25.78
C CYS A 123 -8.07 -8.22 26.31
N LEU A 124 -7.80 -9.37 25.67
CA LEU A 124 -8.28 -10.68 26.10
C LEU A 124 -7.42 -11.33 27.19
N GLY A 125 -6.28 -10.71 27.55
CA GLY A 125 -5.39 -11.22 28.59
C GLY A 125 -4.82 -12.60 28.26
N PRO A 126 -4.49 -13.42 29.28
CA PRO A 126 -3.93 -14.75 29.07
C PRO A 126 -4.85 -15.71 28.30
N LEU A 127 -4.29 -16.56 27.44
CA LEU A 127 -5.03 -17.42 26.50
C LEU A 127 -6.04 -18.36 27.20
N ASP A 128 -5.74 -18.84 28.41
CA ASP A 128 -6.66 -19.69 29.20
C ASP A 128 -7.97 -19.00 29.60
N LYS A 129 -8.04 -17.67 29.53
CA LYS A 129 -9.26 -16.90 29.79
C LYS A 129 -10.06 -16.60 28.54
N TRP A 130 -9.52 -16.87 27.34
CA TRP A 130 -10.14 -16.43 26.10
C TRP A 130 -11.47 -17.10 25.85
N LEU A 131 -11.58 -18.41 26.08
CA LEU A 131 -12.82 -19.15 25.86
C LEU A 131 -13.98 -18.52 26.63
N ASP A 132 -13.79 -18.19 27.92
CA ASP A 132 -14.84 -17.53 28.70
C ASP A 132 -15.17 -16.11 28.22
N ARG A 133 -14.16 -15.35 27.76
CA ARG A 133 -14.35 -13.97 27.27
C ARG A 133 -15.06 -13.91 25.92
N VAL A 134 -14.72 -14.82 25.00
CA VAL A 134 -15.33 -14.88 23.67
C VAL A 134 -16.67 -15.61 23.66
N ARG A 135 -17.02 -16.30 24.76
CA ARG A 135 -18.34 -16.93 24.95
C ARG A 135 -19.49 -15.96 24.72
N VAL A 136 -19.33 -14.69 25.07
CA VAL A 136 -20.35 -13.66 24.82
C VAL A 136 -20.79 -13.66 23.37
N ALA A 137 -19.85 -13.72 22.41
CA ALA A 137 -20.19 -13.74 20.98
C ALA A 137 -21.06 -14.95 20.60
N LYS A 138 -20.78 -16.12 21.18
CA LYS A 138 -21.59 -17.32 20.98
C LYS A 138 -23.01 -17.13 21.52
N GLU A 139 -23.13 -16.73 22.79
CA GLU A 139 -24.43 -16.60 23.47
C GLU A 139 -25.30 -15.50 22.86
N THR A 140 -24.70 -14.51 22.20
CA THR A 140 -25.43 -13.47 21.47
C THR A 140 -25.67 -13.79 19.99
N GLY A 141 -25.32 -15.00 19.53
CA GLY A 141 -25.67 -15.51 18.20
C GLY A 141 -24.73 -15.13 17.06
N TYR A 142 -23.51 -14.63 17.34
CA TYR A 142 -22.49 -14.48 16.30
C TYR A 142 -21.99 -15.86 15.86
N ASN A 143 -21.56 -15.96 14.60
CA ASN A 143 -21.01 -17.19 14.02
C ASN A 143 -19.60 -16.99 13.45
N MET A 144 -19.03 -15.80 13.63
CA MET A 144 -17.63 -15.50 13.33
C MET A 144 -17.01 -14.65 14.45
N ILE A 145 -15.76 -14.96 14.78
CA ILE A 145 -14.91 -14.11 15.62
C ILE A 145 -13.81 -13.53 14.76
N HIS A 146 -13.64 -12.21 14.83
CA HIS A 146 -12.54 -11.51 14.21
C HIS A 146 -11.55 -11.03 15.28
N PHE A 147 -10.30 -11.47 15.19
CA PHE A 147 -9.25 -11.00 16.08
C PHE A 147 -8.39 -9.94 15.40
N THR A 148 -8.12 -8.84 16.11
CA THR A 148 -6.98 -7.97 15.76
C THR A 148 -5.67 -8.73 15.89
N PRO A 149 -4.54 -8.25 15.34
CA PRO A 149 -3.29 -8.99 15.32
C PRO A 149 -2.90 -9.58 16.68
N LEU A 150 -2.50 -10.85 16.67
CA LEU A 150 -2.10 -11.64 17.84
C LEU A 150 -0.58 -11.65 18.05
N GLN A 151 0.16 -11.00 17.15
CA GLN A 151 1.61 -10.99 17.11
C GLN A 151 2.22 -10.16 18.25
N LYS A 152 3.51 -10.35 18.51
CA LYS A 152 4.25 -9.53 19.47
C LYS A 152 4.19 -8.04 19.10
N LEU A 153 3.74 -7.24 20.06
CA LEU A 153 3.54 -5.81 19.87
C LEU A 153 4.82 -5.00 20.07
N GLY A 154 4.86 -3.84 19.43
CA GLY A 154 5.88 -2.82 19.66
C GLY A 154 5.68 -2.07 20.98
N VAL A 155 6.64 -1.19 21.30
CA VAL A 155 6.69 -0.45 22.57
C VAL A 155 5.45 0.44 22.80
N SER A 156 4.76 0.87 21.74
CA SER A 156 3.54 1.67 21.86
C SER A 156 2.34 0.88 22.40
N GLY A 157 2.37 -0.46 22.35
CA GLY A 157 1.23 -1.32 22.65
C GLY A 157 0.06 -1.17 21.66
N PHE A 158 0.28 -0.49 20.52
CA PHE A 158 -0.71 -0.40 19.45
C PHE A 158 -0.81 -1.75 18.72
N CYS A 159 -2.02 -2.29 18.54
CA CYS A 159 -2.20 -3.65 18.05
C CYS A 159 -1.75 -3.87 16.59
N TYR A 160 -1.64 -2.80 15.80
CA TYR A 160 -1.13 -2.87 14.42
C TYR A 160 0.36 -2.51 14.31
N SER A 161 1.00 -2.08 15.41
CA SER A 161 2.46 -1.91 15.50
C SER A 161 3.09 -3.19 16.03
N MET A 162 3.42 -4.11 15.14
CA MET A 162 3.98 -5.43 15.48
C MET A 162 5.51 -5.41 15.46
N ALA A 163 6.13 -5.78 16.58
CA ALA A 163 7.59 -5.91 16.72
C ALA A 163 8.13 -7.18 16.07
N ASP A 164 7.34 -8.26 16.08
CA ASP A 164 7.66 -9.50 15.37
C ASP A 164 6.38 -10.17 14.89
N GLN A 165 6.23 -10.30 13.57
CA GLN A 165 5.07 -10.90 12.93
C GLN A 165 5.01 -12.43 13.11
N LEU A 166 6.14 -13.06 13.41
CA LEU A 166 6.27 -14.52 13.55
C LEU A 166 6.09 -14.97 15.00
N GLU A 167 6.30 -14.09 15.97
CA GLU A 167 6.14 -14.39 17.39
C GLU A 167 4.69 -14.11 17.87
N LEU A 168 4.10 -15.05 18.61
CA LEU A 168 2.83 -14.80 19.32
C LEU A 168 3.06 -13.78 20.44
N ASN A 169 2.09 -12.92 20.71
CA ASN A 169 2.22 -11.94 21.79
C ASN A 169 2.51 -12.65 23.14
N PRO A 170 3.67 -12.38 23.77
CA PRO A 170 4.02 -13.00 25.05
C PRO A 170 3.05 -12.66 26.18
N ASP A 171 2.31 -11.54 26.09
CA ASP A 171 1.30 -11.14 27.07
C ASP A 171 0.12 -12.13 27.17
N PHE A 172 -0.04 -13.02 26.19
CA PHE A 172 -1.03 -14.10 26.26
C PHE A 172 -0.59 -15.25 27.18
N SER A 173 0.69 -15.29 27.56
CA SER A 173 1.28 -16.29 28.44
C SER A 173 1.40 -15.77 29.87
N PRO A 174 0.72 -16.39 30.86
CA PRO A 174 0.91 -16.04 32.25
C PRO A 174 2.24 -16.58 32.77
N GLU A 175 2.73 -16.06 33.90
CA GLU A 175 3.98 -16.52 34.52
C GLU A 175 4.00 -18.06 34.69
N GLY A 176 5.09 -18.69 34.23
CA GLY A 176 5.28 -20.14 34.31
C GLY A 176 4.56 -20.97 33.24
N LYS A 177 3.83 -20.35 32.30
CA LYS A 177 3.28 -21.00 31.11
C LYS A 177 3.76 -20.29 29.85
N HIS A 178 3.79 -21.01 28.74
CA HIS A 178 4.15 -20.45 27.44
C HIS A 178 3.17 -20.98 26.38
N TYR A 179 2.32 -20.11 25.86
CA TYR A 179 1.41 -20.43 24.77
C TYR A 179 2.07 -20.23 23.42
N THR A 180 1.65 -21.05 22.47
CA THR A 180 2.15 -21.07 21.09
C THR A 180 1.01 -20.87 20.10
N TRP A 181 1.35 -20.68 18.84
CA TRP A 181 0.38 -20.70 17.75
C TRP A 181 -0.41 -22.03 17.67
N GLY A 182 0.16 -23.14 18.15
CA GLY A 182 -0.56 -24.41 18.25
C GLY A 182 -1.71 -24.36 19.26
N ASP A 183 -1.51 -23.69 20.40
CA ASP A 183 -2.55 -23.50 21.42
C ASP A 183 -3.69 -22.61 20.91
N VAL A 184 -3.34 -21.54 20.17
CA VAL A 184 -4.34 -20.70 19.48
C VAL A 184 -5.11 -21.53 18.44
N GLY A 185 -4.42 -22.36 17.66
CA GLY A 185 -5.04 -23.28 16.71
C GLY A 185 -6.03 -24.25 17.37
N ASN A 186 -5.66 -24.82 18.52
CA ASN A 186 -6.55 -25.69 19.30
C ASN A 186 -7.81 -24.94 19.78
N LEU A 187 -7.66 -23.70 20.24
CA LEU A 187 -8.80 -22.85 20.60
C LEU A 187 -9.69 -22.57 19.39
N VAL A 188 -9.12 -22.16 18.24
CA VAL A 188 -9.88 -21.88 17.02
C VAL A 188 -10.64 -23.11 16.53
N GLU A 189 -10.02 -24.30 16.56
CA GLU A 189 -10.70 -25.54 16.18
C GLU A 189 -11.81 -25.92 17.17
N THR A 190 -11.62 -25.64 18.48
CA THR A 190 -12.68 -25.82 19.49
C THR A 190 -13.87 -24.92 19.18
N LEU A 191 -13.63 -23.63 18.89
CA LEU A 191 -14.69 -22.69 18.51
C LEU A 191 -15.40 -23.12 17.22
N ARG A 192 -14.67 -23.65 16.24
CA ARG A 192 -15.23 -24.13 14.97
C ARG A 192 -16.10 -25.38 15.15
N LYS A 193 -15.61 -26.39 15.87
CA LYS A 193 -16.29 -27.69 16.00
C LYS A 193 -17.41 -27.68 17.04
N ASP A 194 -17.18 -27.02 18.17
CA ASP A 194 -18.09 -27.12 19.31
C ASP A 194 -19.09 -25.96 19.34
N TRP A 195 -18.70 -24.78 18.84
CA TRP A 195 -19.54 -23.58 18.89
C TRP A 195 -20.08 -23.18 17.53
N ASN A 196 -19.73 -23.90 16.47
CA ASN A 196 -20.08 -23.59 15.09
C ASN A 196 -19.60 -22.20 14.64
N MET A 197 -18.49 -21.70 15.20
CA MET A 197 -17.98 -20.35 14.92
C MET A 197 -16.65 -20.40 14.16
N VAL A 198 -16.54 -19.68 13.05
CA VAL A 198 -15.26 -19.51 12.35
C VAL A 198 -14.46 -18.37 12.96
N CYS A 199 -13.13 -18.46 12.94
CA CYS A 199 -12.25 -17.37 13.36
C CYS A 199 -11.44 -16.82 12.19
N ILE A 200 -11.30 -15.50 12.14
CA ILE A 200 -10.43 -14.78 11.21
C ILE A 200 -9.49 -13.84 11.98
N SER A 201 -8.35 -13.49 11.39
CA SER A 201 -7.39 -12.56 11.98
C SER A 201 -7.02 -11.46 10.99
N ASP A 202 -6.77 -10.27 11.51
CA ASP A 202 -6.11 -9.21 10.76
C ASP A 202 -4.72 -9.65 10.28
N VAL A 203 -4.36 -9.19 9.08
CA VAL A 203 -3.00 -9.20 8.55
C VAL A 203 -2.56 -7.81 8.14
N VAL A 204 -1.31 -7.45 8.48
CA VAL A 204 -0.72 -6.15 8.15
C VAL A 204 0.56 -6.35 7.35
N TYR A 205 0.56 -5.84 6.12
CA TYR A 205 1.73 -5.91 5.24
C TYR A 205 2.44 -4.56 5.07
N ASN A 206 1.83 -3.46 5.49
CA ASN A 206 2.33 -2.12 5.17
C ASN A 206 3.52 -1.66 6.01
N HIS A 207 3.57 -2.12 7.26
CA HIS A 207 4.50 -1.62 8.26
C HIS A 207 4.83 -2.65 9.35
N THR A 208 5.87 -2.34 10.12
CA THR A 208 6.26 -3.05 11.36
C THR A 208 6.59 -2.02 12.44
N ALA A 209 6.67 -2.41 13.71
CA ALA A 209 7.03 -1.48 14.78
C ALA A 209 8.44 -0.91 14.59
N VAL A 210 8.66 0.32 15.05
CA VAL A 210 10.01 0.92 15.10
C VAL A 210 10.97 0.12 15.99
N SER A 211 10.43 -0.62 16.96
CA SER A 211 11.18 -1.46 17.90
C SER A 211 11.47 -2.88 17.41
N SER A 212 11.16 -3.23 16.15
CA SER A 212 11.38 -4.57 15.61
C SER A 212 12.87 -4.89 15.51
N GLU A 213 13.36 -5.93 16.20
CA GLU A 213 14.79 -6.27 16.15
C GLU A 213 15.24 -6.67 14.73
N TRP A 214 14.39 -7.40 14.01
CA TRP A 214 14.68 -7.85 12.65
C TRP A 214 14.84 -6.70 11.66
N ILE A 215 14.17 -5.55 11.86
CA ILE A 215 14.31 -4.39 10.97
C ILE A 215 15.67 -3.71 11.14
N HIS A 216 16.28 -3.82 12.33
CA HIS A 216 17.63 -3.34 12.57
C HIS A 216 18.68 -4.24 11.92
N LEU A 217 18.42 -5.54 11.87
CA LEU A 217 19.28 -6.51 11.16
C LEU A 217 19.11 -6.42 9.63
N HIS A 218 17.90 -6.08 9.17
CA HIS A 218 17.52 -5.99 7.77
C HIS A 218 16.98 -4.59 7.39
N PRO A 219 17.79 -3.52 7.50
CA PRO A 219 17.34 -2.15 7.24
C PRO A 219 16.90 -1.92 5.78
N GLU A 220 17.30 -2.79 4.84
CA GLU A 220 16.86 -2.78 3.45
C GLU A 220 15.36 -3.04 3.26
N CYS A 221 14.70 -3.59 4.29
CA CYS A 221 13.27 -3.89 4.32
C CYS A 221 12.40 -2.64 4.54
N GLY A 222 12.97 -1.53 5.01
CA GLY A 222 12.29 -0.24 5.06
C GLY A 222 12.76 0.72 3.98
N TYR A 223 12.03 1.81 3.78
CA TYR A 223 12.52 2.93 2.98
C TYR A 223 13.58 3.69 3.79
N ASN A 224 14.83 3.72 3.31
CA ASN A 224 15.94 4.39 3.96
C ASN A 224 16.75 5.25 2.98
N LEU A 225 17.74 6.01 3.47
CA LEU A 225 18.46 6.97 2.62
C LEU A 225 19.43 6.33 1.61
N VAL A 226 19.66 5.01 1.71
CA VAL A 226 20.52 4.25 0.79
C VAL A 226 19.70 3.67 -0.37
N ASN A 227 18.56 3.04 -0.08
CA ASN A 227 17.69 2.44 -1.10
C ASN A 227 16.65 3.43 -1.66
N SER A 228 16.41 4.54 -0.95
CA SER A 228 15.43 5.57 -1.27
C SER A 228 16.04 6.97 -1.10
N PRO A 229 17.09 7.30 -1.89
CA PRO A 229 17.86 8.54 -1.73
C PRO A 229 17.02 9.81 -1.96
N HIS A 230 15.89 9.73 -2.67
CA HIS A 230 14.93 10.83 -2.81
C HIS A 230 14.35 11.33 -1.48
N LEU A 231 14.46 10.54 -0.40
CA LEU A 231 14.01 10.92 0.93
C LEU A 231 15.05 11.74 1.72
N LYS A 232 16.29 11.91 1.22
CA LYS A 232 17.35 12.69 1.91
C LYS A 232 16.92 14.12 2.28
N PRO A 233 16.29 14.92 1.38
CA PRO A 233 15.84 16.26 1.73
C PRO A 233 14.79 16.25 2.85
N ALA A 234 13.88 15.28 2.83
CA ALA A 234 12.84 15.13 3.84
C ALA A 234 13.41 14.70 5.20
N TRP A 235 14.42 13.83 5.21
CA TRP A 235 15.11 13.43 6.43
C TRP A 235 15.88 14.58 7.07
N LEU A 236 16.60 15.39 6.28
CA LEU A 236 17.27 16.59 6.77
C LEU A 236 16.27 17.58 7.41
N LEU A 237 15.11 17.76 6.78
CA LEU A 237 14.03 18.55 7.33
C LEU A 237 13.53 17.95 8.66
N ASP A 238 13.29 16.64 8.73
CA ASP A 238 12.83 15.97 9.95
C ASP A 238 13.81 16.15 11.13
N ARG A 239 15.12 16.01 10.87
CA ARG A 239 16.15 16.25 11.88
C ARG A 239 16.20 17.71 12.32
N ALA A 240 16.15 18.66 11.39
CA ALA A 240 16.13 20.09 11.75
C ALA A 240 14.90 20.48 12.57
N LEU A 241 13.73 19.88 12.27
CA LEU A 241 12.51 20.09 13.06
C LEU A 241 12.59 19.46 14.45
N TRP A 242 13.32 18.34 14.61
CA TRP A 242 13.61 17.78 15.93
C TRP A 242 14.48 18.73 16.76
N HIS A 243 15.57 19.27 16.20
CA HIS A 243 16.43 20.25 16.88
C HIS A 243 15.64 21.51 17.24
N LEU A 244 14.83 22.04 16.32
CA LEU A 244 13.94 23.16 16.60
C LEU A 244 12.96 22.84 17.74
N SER A 245 12.40 21.63 17.77
CA SER A 245 11.49 21.20 18.85
C SER A 245 12.18 21.22 20.21
N CYS A 246 13.42 20.76 20.29
CA CYS A 246 14.23 20.82 21.51
C CYS A 246 14.49 22.27 21.94
N GLU A 247 14.90 23.13 21.00
CA GLU A 247 15.16 24.54 21.29
C GLU A 247 13.91 25.31 21.74
N VAL A 248 12.74 25.00 21.15
CA VAL A 248 11.44 25.55 21.58
C VAL A 248 11.08 25.04 22.97
N ALA A 249 11.26 23.76 23.25
CA ALA A 249 11.01 23.17 24.58
C ALA A 249 11.90 23.81 25.66
N ASP A 250 13.15 24.14 25.31
CA ASP A 250 14.11 24.81 26.20
C ASP A 250 13.88 26.34 26.28
N GLY A 251 12.87 26.87 25.57
CA GLY A 251 12.43 28.26 25.67
C GLY A 251 13.25 29.26 24.85
N LYS A 252 14.15 28.81 23.97
CA LYS A 252 15.08 29.65 23.19
C LYS A 252 14.38 30.70 22.31
N PHE A 253 13.15 30.41 21.85
CA PHE A 253 12.38 31.28 20.96
C PHE A 253 11.23 32.03 21.65
N SER A 254 11.21 32.06 22.98
CA SER A 254 10.13 32.72 23.75
C SER A 254 10.03 34.22 23.43
N GLU A 255 11.16 34.90 23.27
CA GLU A 255 11.21 36.33 22.90
C GLU A 255 10.68 36.59 21.48
N GLN A 256 10.77 35.59 20.60
CA GLN A 256 10.23 35.62 19.24
C GLN A 256 8.76 35.18 19.19
N ARG A 257 8.09 35.06 20.35
CA ARG A 257 6.70 34.59 20.51
C ARG A 257 6.45 33.14 20.08
N VAL A 258 7.47 32.30 20.18
CA VAL A 258 7.35 30.84 20.02
C VAL A 258 7.72 30.16 21.35
N PRO A 259 6.85 30.26 22.38
CA PRO A 259 7.05 29.59 23.65
C PRO A 259 6.82 28.08 23.52
N ALA A 260 7.24 27.31 24.53
CA ALA A 260 6.90 25.90 24.61
C ALA A 260 5.38 25.66 24.69
N LEU A 261 4.62 26.55 25.34
CA LEU A 261 3.16 26.48 25.45
C LEU A 261 2.50 27.45 24.48
N PHE A 262 1.94 26.91 23.39
CA PHE A 262 1.13 27.67 22.43
C PHE A 262 -0.25 27.96 22.99
N GLN A 263 -0.72 29.20 22.84
CA GLN A 263 -2.00 29.66 23.38
C GLN A 263 -2.90 30.32 22.33
N ASP A 264 -2.32 30.94 21.30
CA ASP A 264 -3.05 31.80 20.37
C ASP A 264 -2.54 31.72 18.92
N GLU A 265 -3.28 32.37 18.02
CA GLU A 265 -2.91 32.48 16.60
C GLU A 265 -1.65 33.31 16.35
N TRP A 266 -1.30 34.22 17.26
CA TRP A 266 -0.08 35.03 17.12
C TRP A 266 1.16 34.17 17.28
N ASN A 267 1.13 33.18 18.18
CA ASN A 267 2.18 32.18 18.29
C ASN A 267 2.31 31.36 17.00
N MET A 268 1.21 31.07 16.29
CA MET A 268 1.24 30.35 15.01
C MET A 268 1.90 31.18 13.90
N ASN A 269 1.58 32.48 13.82
CA ASN A 269 2.21 33.38 12.85
C ASN A 269 3.71 33.55 13.14
N ALA A 270 4.09 33.68 14.41
CA ALA A 270 5.50 33.70 14.82
C ALA A 270 6.21 32.40 14.47
N LEU A 271 5.57 31.25 14.71
CA LEU A 271 6.11 29.93 14.37
C LEU A 271 6.40 29.80 12.87
N ARG A 272 5.54 30.33 11.99
CA ARG A 272 5.79 30.36 10.54
C ARG A 272 7.10 31.09 10.21
N GLY A 273 7.32 32.26 10.82
CA GLY A 273 8.53 33.05 10.65
C GLY A 273 9.78 32.30 11.13
N VAL A 274 9.70 31.68 12.31
CA VAL A 274 10.81 30.88 12.87
C VAL A 274 11.12 29.66 12.00
N LEU A 275 10.10 28.93 11.54
CA LEU A 275 10.30 27.79 10.62
C LEU A 275 11.01 28.23 9.34
N TRP A 276 10.56 29.32 8.73
CA TRP A 276 11.18 29.84 7.50
C TRP A 276 12.65 30.24 7.72
N GLN A 277 12.92 31.03 8.76
CA GLN A 277 14.23 31.63 9.00
C GLN A 277 15.25 30.68 9.63
N GLN A 278 14.82 29.75 10.49
CA GLN A 278 15.72 28.87 11.25
C GLN A 278 15.86 27.49 10.61
N VAL A 279 14.89 27.05 9.81
CA VAL A 279 14.90 25.72 9.19
C VAL A 279 15.07 25.83 7.68
N PHE A 280 14.05 26.31 6.96
CA PHE A 280 14.03 26.20 5.49
C PHE A 280 15.14 27.00 4.79
N SER A 281 15.39 28.24 5.23
CA SER A 281 16.45 29.08 4.65
C SER A 281 17.86 28.49 4.86
N ARG A 282 18.09 27.83 6.01
CA ARG A 282 19.40 27.28 6.39
C ARG A 282 19.68 25.94 5.74
N LEU A 283 18.65 25.10 5.60
CA LEU A 283 18.79 23.76 5.01
C LEU A 283 19.14 23.79 3.52
N ARG A 284 18.80 24.87 2.80
CA ARG A 284 19.06 25.02 1.36
C ARG A 284 18.61 23.78 0.58
N LEU A 285 17.39 23.31 0.83
CA LEU A 285 16.89 22.05 0.25
C LEU A 285 16.80 22.08 -1.28
N TRP A 286 16.73 23.28 -1.86
CA TRP A 286 16.73 23.49 -3.32
C TRP A 286 17.99 22.98 -4.00
N GLU A 287 19.12 22.87 -3.28
CA GLU A 287 20.37 22.34 -3.83
C GLU A 287 20.21 20.89 -4.31
N PHE A 288 19.28 20.11 -3.73
CA PHE A 288 19.00 18.73 -4.16
C PHE A 288 18.28 18.61 -5.51
N LEU A 289 17.73 19.72 -6.02
CA LEU A 289 17.03 19.78 -7.30
C LEU A 289 17.88 20.41 -8.42
N GLN A 290 18.96 21.10 -8.07
CA GLN A 290 19.70 21.93 -9.01
C GLN A 290 20.91 21.24 -9.65
N VAL A 291 21.35 21.80 -10.78
CA VAL A 291 22.57 21.43 -11.50
C VAL A 291 23.74 22.28 -11.03
N CYS A 292 24.93 21.69 -10.89
CA CYS A 292 26.16 22.46 -10.75
C CYS A 292 26.49 23.17 -12.07
N VAL A 293 26.18 24.48 -12.13
CA VAL A 293 26.28 25.28 -13.37
C VAL A 293 27.70 25.29 -13.91
N ASP A 294 28.69 25.55 -13.07
CA ASP A 294 30.08 25.69 -13.50
C ASP A 294 30.65 24.36 -14.03
N GLU A 295 30.35 23.24 -13.36
CA GLU A 295 30.74 21.89 -13.82
C GLU A 295 30.07 21.51 -15.14
N ALA A 296 28.76 21.79 -15.28
CA ALA A 296 28.02 21.51 -16.50
C ALA A 296 28.54 22.33 -17.70
N VAL A 297 28.83 23.62 -17.48
CA VAL A 297 29.39 24.50 -18.53
C VAL A 297 30.78 24.05 -18.93
N GLU A 298 31.61 23.62 -17.98
CA GLU A 298 32.94 23.10 -18.29
C GLU A 298 32.86 21.78 -19.08
N GLN A 299 31.97 20.88 -18.71
CA GLN A 299 31.72 19.65 -19.47
C GLN A 299 31.25 19.96 -20.90
N PHE A 300 30.36 20.93 -21.05
CA PHE A 300 29.87 21.40 -22.35
C PHE A 300 31.00 21.98 -23.21
N ARG A 301 31.85 22.83 -22.63
CA ARG A 301 33.04 23.41 -23.28
C ARG A 301 33.98 22.31 -23.80
N GLN A 302 34.28 21.33 -22.98
CA GLN A 302 35.16 20.21 -23.35
C GLN A 302 34.57 19.38 -24.51
N ARG A 303 33.26 19.13 -24.50
CA ARG A 303 32.55 18.42 -25.58
C ARG A 303 32.59 19.17 -26.91
N LEU A 304 32.38 20.49 -26.88
CA LEU A 304 32.51 21.34 -28.07
C LEU A 304 33.93 21.30 -28.65
N GLN A 305 34.94 21.41 -27.79
CA GLN A 305 36.36 21.37 -28.21
C GLN A 305 36.76 20.01 -28.80
N ALA A 306 36.14 18.92 -28.34
CA ALA A 306 36.38 17.57 -28.84
C ALA A 306 35.72 17.28 -30.21
N GLY A 307 34.95 18.22 -30.78
CA GLY A 307 34.32 18.06 -32.09
C GLY A 307 33.24 16.99 -32.16
N VAL A 308 32.66 16.60 -31.02
CA VAL A 308 31.58 15.62 -30.97
C VAL A 308 30.29 16.29 -31.45
N GLY A 309 29.90 16.03 -32.69
CA GLY A 309 28.72 16.59 -33.35
C GLY A 309 27.39 16.05 -32.82
N SER A 310 26.31 16.78 -33.12
CA SER A 310 24.93 16.47 -32.75
C SER A 310 24.46 15.12 -33.28
N SER A 311 23.53 14.48 -32.55
CA SER A 311 22.79 13.34 -33.06
C SER A 311 21.65 13.82 -33.98
N PRO A 312 21.21 13.04 -34.99
CA PRO A 312 20.14 13.44 -35.90
C PRO A 312 18.73 13.50 -35.25
N GLU A 313 18.57 13.05 -34.00
CA GLU A 313 17.30 13.15 -33.27
C GLU A 313 17.20 14.48 -32.50
N CYS A 314 16.80 15.55 -33.19
CA CYS A 314 16.65 16.88 -32.60
C CYS A 314 15.52 16.90 -31.54
N LYS A 315 15.88 16.87 -30.26
CA LYS A 315 14.97 17.23 -29.16
C LYS A 315 15.21 18.69 -28.80
N LYS A 316 14.31 19.59 -29.23
CA LYS A 316 14.40 21.05 -29.01
C LYS A 316 14.28 21.51 -27.53
N GLN A 317 14.41 20.62 -26.55
CA GLN A 317 14.24 20.96 -25.13
C GLN A 317 15.34 20.33 -24.28
N LEU A 318 16.10 21.16 -23.57
CA LEU A 318 17.06 20.74 -22.55
C LEU A 318 16.30 20.10 -21.38
N LYS A 319 16.50 18.80 -21.15
CA LYS A 319 15.85 18.06 -20.06
C LYS A 319 16.79 17.89 -18.88
N LEU A 320 16.27 18.15 -17.68
CA LEU A 320 16.92 17.85 -16.42
C LEU A 320 16.87 16.34 -16.16
N VAL A 321 17.96 15.80 -15.61
CA VAL A 321 18.06 14.42 -15.16
C VAL A 321 18.39 14.45 -13.67
N GLN A 322 17.47 13.90 -12.86
CA GLN A 322 17.63 13.81 -11.41
C GLN A 322 18.83 12.91 -11.05
N ASP A 323 19.66 13.34 -10.10
CA ASP A 323 20.74 12.51 -9.55
C ASP A 323 20.13 11.25 -8.90
N PRO A 324 20.49 10.04 -9.33
CA PRO A 324 20.05 8.82 -8.67
C PRO A 324 20.38 8.80 -7.18
N GLN A 325 21.49 9.45 -6.77
CA GLN A 325 21.91 9.52 -5.36
C GLN A 325 21.35 10.73 -4.60
N HIS A 326 20.60 11.60 -5.27
CA HIS A 326 20.04 12.84 -4.72
C HIS A 326 21.07 13.62 -3.89
N ARG A 327 22.22 13.94 -4.48
CA ARG A 327 23.22 14.83 -3.87
C ARG A 327 22.88 16.28 -4.19
N ARG A 328 23.38 17.18 -3.34
CA ARG A 328 23.32 18.63 -3.60
C ARG A 328 24.09 18.95 -4.90
N PHE A 329 23.47 19.75 -5.75
CA PHE A 329 23.92 20.08 -7.10
C PHE A 329 24.19 18.87 -8.01
N GLY A 330 23.62 17.70 -7.67
CA GLY A 330 23.89 16.45 -8.37
C GLY A 330 23.09 16.29 -9.67
N ASN A 331 22.04 17.09 -9.89
CA ASN A 331 21.25 16.98 -11.10
C ASN A 331 22.08 17.37 -12.32
N THR A 332 21.77 16.74 -13.45
CA THR A 332 22.51 16.96 -14.71
C THR A 332 21.54 17.32 -15.83
N VAL A 333 22.08 17.70 -16.99
CA VAL A 333 21.30 17.88 -18.21
C VAL A 333 21.85 16.97 -19.30
N ASP A 334 20.99 16.58 -20.24
CA ASP A 334 21.45 15.84 -21.42
C ASP A 334 22.37 16.70 -22.28
N MET A 335 23.67 16.37 -22.27
CA MET A 335 24.69 17.12 -22.98
C MET A 335 24.54 17.05 -24.49
N ASN A 336 23.93 15.99 -25.04
CA ASN A 336 23.66 15.93 -26.48
C ASN A 336 22.61 16.96 -26.88
N SER A 337 21.50 17.03 -26.13
CA SER A 337 20.50 18.09 -26.30
C SER A 337 21.10 19.49 -26.10
N ALA A 338 22.03 19.66 -25.15
CA ALA A 338 22.73 20.94 -24.98
C ALA A 338 23.55 21.32 -26.22
N LEU A 339 24.31 20.39 -26.79
CA LEU A 339 25.08 20.61 -28.02
C LEU A 339 24.13 20.94 -29.18
N ASP A 340 23.03 20.22 -29.35
CA ASP A 340 22.07 20.48 -30.44
C ASP A 340 21.47 21.90 -30.38
N ILE A 341 21.26 22.44 -29.18
CA ILE A 341 20.62 23.75 -28.97
C ILE A 341 21.64 24.89 -29.05
N PHE A 342 22.84 24.70 -28.50
CA PHE A 342 23.80 25.78 -28.25
C PHE A 342 25.06 25.69 -29.11
N THR A 343 25.20 24.74 -30.03
CA THR A 343 26.39 24.65 -30.90
C THR A 343 26.48 25.86 -31.85
N PRO A 344 27.64 26.54 -31.92
CA PRO A 344 27.83 27.68 -32.81
C PRO A 344 27.94 27.25 -34.28
N HIS A 345 27.72 28.19 -35.20
CA HIS A 345 27.91 27.97 -36.64
C HIS A 345 29.41 27.91 -37.03
N SER A 346 30.29 28.38 -36.13
CA SER A 346 31.73 28.50 -36.31
C SER A 346 32.42 28.06 -35.00
N MET A 347 33.50 27.28 -35.10
CA MET A 347 34.23 26.75 -33.93
C MET A 347 35.36 27.68 -33.46
N SER A 348 35.20 29.00 -33.63
CA SER A 348 36.20 29.95 -33.14
C SER A 348 36.19 30.00 -31.60
N PRO A 349 37.32 30.31 -30.94
CA PRO A 349 37.36 30.42 -29.48
C PRO A 349 36.37 31.43 -28.90
N SER A 350 36.07 32.50 -29.64
CA SER A 350 35.08 33.51 -29.25
C SER A 350 33.66 32.95 -29.29
N ASP A 351 33.33 32.19 -30.35
CA ASP A 351 31.99 31.61 -30.51
C ASP A 351 31.73 30.53 -29.48
N ILE A 352 32.74 29.69 -29.17
CA ILE A 352 32.65 28.69 -28.10
C ILE A 352 32.36 29.36 -26.76
N GLN A 353 33.02 30.50 -26.48
CA GLN A 353 32.80 31.24 -25.24
C GLN A 353 31.40 31.84 -25.17
N GLU A 354 30.89 32.40 -26.27
CA GLU A 354 29.52 32.93 -26.34
C GLU A 354 28.47 31.83 -26.12
N CYS A 355 28.65 30.66 -26.74
CA CYS A 355 27.78 29.51 -26.53
C CYS A 355 27.80 29.00 -25.09
N CYS A 356 28.98 28.99 -24.44
CA CYS A 356 29.09 28.66 -23.01
C CYS A 356 28.32 29.66 -22.13
N ILE A 357 28.34 30.96 -22.48
CA ILE A 357 27.57 31.99 -21.76
C ILE A 357 26.06 31.77 -21.93
N CYS A 358 25.61 31.50 -23.16
CA CYS A 358 24.20 31.20 -23.44
C CYS A 358 23.73 29.95 -22.69
N PHE A 359 24.53 28.88 -22.70
CA PHE A 359 24.25 27.65 -21.97
C PHE A 359 24.22 27.89 -20.44
N LYS A 360 25.21 28.63 -19.91
CA LYS A 360 25.25 29.03 -18.49
C LYS A 360 23.97 29.75 -18.07
N LYS A 361 23.57 30.77 -18.82
CA LYS A 361 22.35 31.55 -18.55
C LYS A 361 21.12 30.64 -18.57
N ARG A 362 21.05 29.68 -19.50
CA ARG A 362 19.94 28.73 -19.54
C ARG A 362 19.88 27.84 -18.30
N LEU A 363 21.03 27.35 -17.83
CA LEU A 363 21.10 26.55 -16.60
C LEU A 363 20.71 27.37 -15.37
N GLU A 364 21.12 28.64 -15.29
CA GLU A 364 20.72 29.56 -14.21
C GLU A 364 19.20 29.79 -14.20
N GLU A 365 18.58 29.97 -15.37
CA GLU A 365 17.12 30.06 -15.51
C GLU A 365 16.41 28.79 -15.01
N LEU A 366 16.92 27.61 -15.38
CA LEU A 366 16.37 26.32 -14.93
C LEU A 366 16.50 26.16 -13.41
N ASN A 367 17.68 26.47 -12.86
CA ASN A 367 17.92 26.43 -11.42
C ASN A 367 17.01 27.41 -10.66
N SER A 368 16.73 28.59 -11.22
CA SER A 368 15.79 29.56 -10.64
C SER A 368 14.37 28.98 -10.53
N GLY A 369 13.89 28.30 -11.58
CA GLY A 369 12.58 27.64 -11.55
C GLY A 369 12.50 26.54 -10.49
N LEU A 370 13.57 25.74 -10.35
CA LEU A 370 13.66 24.68 -9.32
C LEU A 370 13.76 25.24 -7.90
N TYR A 371 14.38 26.41 -7.73
CA TYR A 371 14.40 27.14 -6.47
C TYR A 371 12.99 27.59 -6.07
N GLU A 372 12.24 28.15 -7.02
CA GLU A 372 10.84 28.54 -6.80
C GLU A 372 9.98 27.31 -6.47
N GLU A 373 10.14 26.19 -7.18
CA GLU A 373 9.43 24.94 -6.89
C GLU A 373 9.68 24.45 -5.46
N MET A 374 10.94 24.43 -5.01
CA MET A 374 11.27 24.07 -3.63
C MET A 374 10.68 25.03 -2.60
N ASN A 375 10.60 26.33 -2.90
CA ASN A 375 9.94 27.29 -2.00
C ASN A 375 8.44 26.97 -1.85
N HIS A 376 7.75 26.58 -2.92
CA HIS A 376 6.36 26.13 -2.81
C HIS A 376 6.23 24.87 -1.94
N HIS A 377 7.19 23.93 -2.03
CA HIS A 377 7.21 22.76 -1.14
C HIS A 377 7.46 23.13 0.32
N ALA A 378 8.36 24.09 0.57
CA ALA A 378 8.64 24.62 1.91
C ALA A 378 7.42 25.32 2.51
N GLU A 379 6.71 26.15 1.74
CA GLU A 379 5.47 26.79 2.17
C GLU A 379 4.40 25.76 2.55
N GLN A 380 4.23 24.73 1.71
CA GLN A 380 3.30 23.65 2.01
C GLN A 380 3.69 22.87 3.26
N ALA A 381 4.98 22.57 3.44
CA ALA A 381 5.49 21.94 4.67
C ALA A 381 5.18 22.76 5.91
N ILE A 382 5.38 24.08 5.86
CA ILE A 382 5.04 24.98 6.97
C ILE A 382 3.54 24.96 7.25
N ASN A 383 2.70 24.99 6.22
CA ASN A 383 1.25 24.91 6.38
C ASN A 383 0.82 23.62 7.10
N CYS A 384 1.38 22.49 6.69
CA CYS A 384 1.10 21.20 7.33
C CYS A 384 1.61 21.13 8.77
N ILE A 385 2.83 21.62 9.04
CA ILE A 385 3.39 21.68 10.40
C ILE A 385 2.51 22.52 11.31
N VAL A 386 2.19 23.76 10.90
CA VAL A 386 1.36 24.67 11.69
C VAL A 386 -0.04 24.09 11.89
N GLY A 387 -0.65 23.52 10.84
CA GLY A 387 -1.95 22.86 10.93
C GLY A 387 -1.97 21.72 11.95
N ASN A 388 -0.92 20.90 11.97
CA ASN A 388 -0.77 19.82 12.95
C ASN A 388 -0.58 20.36 14.37
N VAL A 389 0.23 21.41 14.56
CA VAL A 389 0.41 22.04 15.89
C VAL A 389 -0.90 22.61 16.40
N VAL A 390 -1.68 23.28 15.55
CA VAL A 390 -3.03 23.76 15.88
C VAL A 390 -3.92 22.60 16.29
N TYR A 391 -3.96 21.52 15.52
CA TYR A 391 -4.77 20.35 15.84
C TYR A 391 -4.37 19.73 17.18
N GLU A 392 -3.09 19.43 17.39
CA GLU A 392 -2.60 18.70 18.55
C GLU A 392 -2.69 19.47 19.88
N ARG A 393 -2.64 20.80 19.82
CA ARG A 393 -2.49 21.65 21.03
C ARG A 393 -3.66 22.59 21.26
N LEU A 394 -4.24 23.15 20.20
CA LEU A 394 -5.26 24.20 20.31
C LEU A 394 -6.67 23.71 20.00
N SER A 395 -6.85 22.82 19.02
CA SER A 395 -8.18 22.35 18.60
C SER A 395 -8.89 21.54 19.67
N ASP A 396 -10.19 21.75 19.85
CA ASP A 396 -11.03 21.00 20.80
C ASP A 396 -11.23 19.54 20.40
N GLN A 397 -11.11 19.23 19.10
CA GLN A 397 -11.15 17.86 18.57
C GLN A 397 -9.77 17.18 18.58
N GLY A 398 -8.76 17.86 19.12
CA GLY A 398 -7.40 17.39 19.19
C GLY A 398 -7.04 16.76 20.54
N PRO A 399 -5.88 16.08 20.62
CA PRO A 399 -5.41 15.41 21.84
C PRO A 399 -4.99 16.36 22.98
N LYS A 400 -4.89 17.67 22.75
CA LYS A 400 -4.47 18.69 23.74
C LYS A 400 -3.16 18.31 24.46
N LEU A 401 -2.10 18.05 23.69
CA LEU A 401 -0.82 17.54 24.20
C LEU A 401 -0.07 18.49 25.16
N GLY A 402 -0.54 19.72 25.34
CA GLY A 402 0.09 20.72 26.21
C GLY A 402 1.40 21.28 25.64
N PRO A 403 2.39 21.63 26.49
CA PRO A 403 3.62 22.27 26.03
C PRO A 403 4.49 21.33 25.17
N VAL A 404 5.26 21.92 24.26
CA VAL A 404 6.31 21.23 23.50
C VAL A 404 7.36 20.71 24.46
N THR A 405 7.64 19.42 24.35
CA THR A 405 8.66 18.72 25.13
C THR A 405 9.38 17.71 24.23
N ARG A 406 10.48 17.12 24.70
CA ARG A 406 11.15 16.02 23.98
C ARG A 406 10.24 14.79 23.80
N LYS A 407 9.28 14.58 24.70
CA LYS A 407 8.25 13.52 24.61
C LYS A 407 7.13 13.88 23.63
N TYR A 408 6.71 15.15 23.62
CA TYR A 408 5.69 15.70 22.73
C TYR A 408 6.29 16.85 21.90
N PRO A 409 7.14 16.52 20.90
CA PRO A 409 7.84 17.51 20.10
C PRO A 409 6.87 18.33 19.24
N LEU A 410 7.36 19.44 18.69
CA LEU A 410 6.57 20.32 17.82
C LEU A 410 6.04 19.56 16.60
N CYS A 411 6.86 18.66 16.05
CA CYS A 411 6.53 17.82 14.91
C CYS A 411 6.75 16.34 15.27
N SER A 412 5.82 15.48 14.86
CA SER A 412 6.04 14.03 14.85
C SER A 412 7.26 13.70 13.98
N ARG A 413 8.11 12.78 14.43
CA ARG A 413 9.25 12.30 13.63
C ARG A 413 8.72 11.47 12.48
N TYR A 414 9.24 11.68 11.27
CA TYR A 414 8.91 10.88 10.09
C TYR A 414 9.95 9.79 9.81
N PHE A 415 11.10 9.87 10.47
CA PHE A 415 12.16 8.89 10.31
C PHE A 415 12.67 8.39 11.66
N SER A 416 13.11 7.14 11.64
CA SER A 416 13.84 6.54 12.75
C SER A 416 15.25 7.14 12.85
N PHE A 417 15.71 7.39 14.07
CA PHE A 417 17.06 7.83 14.36
C PHE A 417 17.58 7.04 15.57
N PRO A 418 18.27 5.90 15.34
CA PRO A 418 18.68 4.99 16.43
C PRO A 418 20.02 5.35 17.08
N PHE A 419 20.56 6.53 16.79
CA PHE A 419 21.84 6.98 17.35
C PHE A 419 21.61 7.90 18.56
N LYS A 420 22.69 8.12 19.33
CA LYS A 420 22.66 9.07 20.44
C LYS A 420 22.42 10.48 19.93
N GLU A 421 21.84 11.33 20.78
CA GLU A 421 21.70 12.75 20.47
C GLU A 421 23.08 13.36 20.18
N MET A 422 23.14 14.16 19.11
CA MET A 422 24.34 14.83 18.63
C MET A 422 23.94 16.13 17.93
N THR A 423 24.90 16.94 17.51
CA THR A 423 24.60 18.20 16.82
C THR A 423 24.07 17.93 15.40
N PHE A 424 23.31 18.87 14.85
CA PHE A 424 22.78 18.75 13.48
C PHE A 424 23.88 18.52 12.43
N ASP A 425 25.03 19.18 12.58
CA ASP A 425 26.16 19.02 11.65
C ASP A 425 26.78 17.61 11.72
N GLU A 426 26.85 17.01 12.91
CA GLU A 426 27.28 15.61 13.07
C GLU A 426 26.28 14.63 12.44
N GLU A 427 24.97 14.88 12.59
CA GLU A 427 23.93 14.07 11.95
C GLU A 427 24.03 14.12 10.42
N MET A 428 24.30 15.30 9.85
CA MET A 428 24.51 15.45 8.41
C MET A 428 25.66 14.59 7.89
N GLN A 429 26.73 14.39 8.68
CA GLN A 429 27.83 13.51 8.32
C GLN A 429 27.43 12.02 8.31
N LEU A 430 26.49 11.61 9.18
CA LEU A 430 25.97 10.24 9.19
C LEU A 430 25.17 9.91 7.94
N MET A 431 24.50 10.90 7.33
CA MET A 431 23.74 10.72 6.09
C MET A 431 24.64 10.26 4.92
N GLU A 432 25.91 10.68 4.91
CA GLU A 432 26.89 10.29 3.88
C GLU A 432 27.50 8.90 4.15
N GLN A 433 27.36 8.37 5.38
CA GLN A 433 27.87 7.07 5.78
C GLN A 433 26.83 5.99 5.50
N ARG A 434 27.01 5.22 4.41
CA ARG A 434 26.04 4.19 3.98
C ARG A 434 25.61 3.22 5.08
N GLU A 435 26.54 2.81 5.95
CA GLU A 435 26.28 1.89 7.08
C GLU A 435 25.40 2.49 8.18
N LYS A 436 25.31 3.83 8.25
CA LYS A 436 24.46 4.55 9.20
C LYS A 436 23.16 5.00 8.53
N ALA A 437 23.28 5.52 7.32
CA ALA A 437 22.18 6.03 6.50
C ALA A 437 21.10 4.97 6.20
N CYS A 438 21.45 3.68 6.16
CA CYS A 438 20.48 2.60 5.99
C CYS A 438 19.51 2.47 7.17
N HIS A 439 19.88 2.92 8.37
CA HIS A 439 19.03 2.84 9.56
C HIS A 439 18.09 4.04 9.75
N PHE A 440 18.14 5.03 8.85
CA PHE A 440 17.20 6.14 8.82
C PHE A 440 15.93 5.74 8.07
N LEU A 441 15.09 4.98 8.75
CA LEU A 441 13.92 4.31 8.18
C LEU A 441 12.69 5.22 8.25
N ALA A 442 12.02 5.41 7.12
CA ALA A 442 10.79 6.19 7.01
C ALA A 442 9.63 5.52 7.76
N HIS A 443 8.85 6.32 8.47
CA HIS A 443 7.66 5.87 9.20
C HIS A 443 6.44 5.77 8.29
N ASP A 444 5.52 4.83 8.56
CA ASP A 444 4.30 4.73 7.76
C ASP A 444 3.29 5.82 8.12
N GLY A 445 2.30 6.02 7.27
CA GLY A 445 1.26 7.02 7.45
C GLY A 445 0.39 7.16 6.22
N PHE A 446 -0.57 8.09 6.29
CA PHE A 446 -1.48 8.39 5.19
C PHE A 446 -1.63 9.89 5.00
N VAL A 447 -1.98 10.31 3.79
CA VAL A 447 -2.28 11.71 3.47
C VAL A 447 -3.78 11.92 3.48
N LYS A 448 -4.26 12.93 4.20
CA LYS A 448 -5.69 13.23 4.30
C LYS A 448 -6.23 13.72 2.95
N GLY A 449 -7.31 13.10 2.47
CA GLY A 449 -8.04 13.55 1.27
C GLY A 449 -7.39 13.21 -0.09
N ASN A 450 -6.24 12.54 -0.10
CA ASN A 450 -5.62 12.05 -1.33
C ASN A 450 -6.05 10.61 -1.64
N ASP A 451 -5.85 10.21 -2.89
CA ASP A 451 -6.12 8.84 -3.36
C ASP A 451 -5.21 7.86 -2.60
N LEU A 452 -5.78 7.16 -1.61
CA LEU A 452 -5.12 6.23 -0.68
C LEU A 452 -4.33 5.09 -1.35
N LEU A 453 -4.41 5.00 -2.67
CA LEU A 453 -3.72 4.05 -3.53
C LEU A 453 -2.23 4.33 -3.69
N ARG A 454 -1.79 5.58 -3.48
CA ARG A 454 -0.40 5.95 -3.77
C ARG A 454 0.47 5.77 -2.53
N ASN A 455 1.38 4.79 -2.59
CA ASN A 455 2.47 4.69 -1.62
C ASN A 455 3.28 6.00 -1.62
N CYS A 456 3.25 6.73 -0.52
CA CYS A 456 3.85 8.06 -0.40
C CYS A 456 5.38 8.03 -0.25
N ALA A 457 5.98 6.86 -0.05
CA ALA A 457 7.43 6.71 0.13
C ALA A 457 8.17 6.45 -1.19
N VAL A 458 7.46 6.20 -2.30
CA VAL A 458 8.08 5.94 -3.61
C VAL A 458 8.52 7.24 -4.31
N PRO A 459 9.47 7.16 -5.26
CA PRO A 459 9.88 8.32 -6.05
C PRO A 459 8.69 9.04 -6.73
N GLY A 460 8.76 10.37 -6.77
CA GLY A 460 7.72 11.23 -7.36
C GLY A 460 6.55 11.56 -6.42
N SER A 461 6.62 11.17 -5.15
CA SER A 461 5.76 11.69 -4.07
C SER A 461 6.57 12.64 -3.20
N GLU A 462 6.02 13.84 -2.98
CA GLU A 462 6.64 14.87 -2.13
C GLU A 462 6.07 14.87 -0.70
N ALA A 463 5.25 13.87 -0.33
CA ALA A 463 4.48 13.89 0.92
C ALA A 463 5.37 13.95 2.18
N TYR A 464 6.52 13.28 2.17
CA TYR A 464 7.50 13.34 3.26
C TYR A 464 8.18 14.71 3.36
N LEU A 465 8.54 15.31 2.23
CA LEU A 465 9.19 16.63 2.17
C LEU A 465 8.20 17.74 2.56
N ARG A 466 6.96 17.65 2.07
CA ARG A 466 5.86 18.59 2.33
C ARG A 466 5.15 18.35 3.66
N ARG A 467 5.58 17.37 4.45
CA ARG A 467 5.01 17.07 5.78
C ARG A 467 3.50 16.79 5.75
N GLU A 468 3.01 16.18 4.67
CA GLU A 468 1.59 15.93 4.42
C GLU A 468 1.06 14.66 5.10
N LEU A 469 1.95 13.86 5.67
CA LEU A 469 1.61 12.58 6.30
C LEU A 469 1.01 12.79 7.69
N VAL A 470 -0.14 12.18 7.92
CA VAL A 470 -0.56 11.77 9.26
C VAL A 470 0.29 10.56 9.63
N CYS A 471 1.43 10.84 10.25
CA CYS A 471 2.47 9.86 10.50
C CYS A 471 2.14 8.98 11.71
N GLN A 472 2.35 7.67 11.54
CA GLN A 472 2.34 6.69 12.61
C GLN A 472 3.78 6.51 13.11
N ALA A 473 4.20 7.39 14.03
CA ALA A 473 5.60 7.50 14.44
C ALA A 473 6.18 6.26 15.14
N ASP A 474 5.33 5.28 15.46
CA ASP A 474 5.70 3.99 16.06
C ASP A 474 5.81 2.85 15.03
N THR A 475 5.59 3.12 13.73
CA THR A 475 5.67 2.12 12.67
C THR A 475 6.63 2.53 11.54
N ILE A 476 7.35 1.56 10.97
CA ILE A 476 8.26 1.72 9.83
C ILE A 476 7.56 1.24 8.56
N LYS A 477 7.62 2.04 7.49
CA LYS A 477 7.09 1.66 6.17
C LYS A 477 7.93 0.56 5.53
N LEU A 478 7.29 -0.55 5.15
CA LEU A 478 7.95 -1.68 4.50
C LEU A 478 8.09 -1.48 2.98
N ARG A 479 9.26 -1.83 2.46
CA ARG A 479 9.69 -1.64 1.06
C ARG A 479 9.87 -2.98 0.35
N TYR A 480 8.79 -3.50 -0.23
CA TYR A 480 8.81 -4.78 -0.97
C TYR A 480 9.54 -4.70 -2.32
N GLY A 481 9.51 -3.55 -2.99
CA GLY A 481 9.89 -3.44 -4.40
C GLY A 481 8.83 -3.99 -5.35
N GLU A 482 9.21 -4.24 -6.61
CA GLU A 482 8.33 -4.75 -7.66
C GLU A 482 8.23 -6.28 -7.62
N LYS A 483 9.27 -6.94 -7.11
CA LYS A 483 9.39 -8.41 -7.10
C LYS A 483 10.14 -8.91 -5.86
N PRO A 484 10.03 -10.22 -5.52
CA PRO A 484 10.68 -10.79 -4.34
C PRO A 484 12.19 -10.54 -4.26
N GLU A 485 12.89 -10.47 -5.40
CA GLU A 485 14.33 -10.28 -5.46
C GLU A 485 14.77 -8.87 -5.00
N ASP A 486 13.87 -7.89 -5.00
CA ASP A 486 14.18 -6.51 -4.60
C ASP A 486 14.32 -6.36 -3.07
N CYS A 487 13.70 -7.27 -2.30
CA CYS A 487 13.86 -7.37 -0.84
C CYS A 487 13.55 -8.79 -0.33
N PRO A 488 14.44 -9.79 -0.58
CA PRO A 488 14.13 -11.20 -0.36
C PRO A 488 13.71 -11.55 1.07
N TYR A 489 14.38 -10.96 2.06
CA TYR A 489 14.08 -11.19 3.47
C TYR A 489 12.65 -10.77 3.81
N LEU A 490 12.25 -9.54 3.45
CA LEU A 490 10.90 -9.02 3.72
C LEU A 490 9.82 -9.91 3.11
N TRP A 491 9.99 -10.31 1.85
CA TRP A 491 9.03 -11.18 1.18
C TRP A 491 8.93 -12.54 1.86
N ALA A 492 10.06 -13.16 2.25
CA ALA A 492 10.07 -14.43 2.96
C ALA A 492 9.44 -14.34 4.36
N HIS A 493 9.77 -13.28 5.11
CA HIS A 493 9.23 -13.01 6.44
C HIS A 493 7.71 -12.85 6.41
N MET A 494 7.21 -12.02 5.49
CA MET A 494 5.78 -11.73 5.37
C MET A 494 4.99 -12.90 4.78
N LYS A 495 5.62 -13.69 3.89
CA LYS A 495 5.04 -14.96 3.44
C LYS A 495 4.88 -15.93 4.61
N THR A 496 5.91 -16.08 5.44
CA THR A 496 5.86 -16.97 6.62
C THR A 496 4.77 -16.52 7.59
N TYR A 497 4.69 -15.21 7.89
CA TYR A 497 3.63 -14.62 8.69
C TYR A 497 2.23 -14.94 8.13
N THR A 498 2.05 -14.78 6.82
CA THR A 498 0.79 -15.05 6.13
C THR A 498 0.42 -16.53 6.21
N GLU A 499 1.38 -17.42 5.97
CA GLU A 499 1.20 -18.86 6.01
C GLU A 499 0.87 -19.36 7.42
N MET A 500 1.54 -18.83 8.45
CA MET A 500 1.24 -19.10 9.85
C MET A 500 -0.20 -18.71 10.20
N THR A 501 -0.62 -17.52 9.77
CA THR A 501 -1.99 -17.04 10.01
C THR A 501 -3.02 -17.92 9.30
N ALA A 502 -2.78 -18.30 8.04
CA ALA A 502 -3.69 -19.15 7.26
C ALA A 502 -3.81 -20.59 7.78
N ASN A 503 -2.75 -21.10 8.44
CA ASN A 503 -2.80 -22.40 9.10
C ASN A 503 -3.79 -22.40 10.27
N VAL A 504 -3.84 -21.31 11.05
CA VAL A 504 -4.67 -21.20 12.26
C VAL A 504 -6.10 -20.76 11.96
N PHE A 505 -6.28 -19.75 11.12
CA PHE A 505 -7.57 -19.09 10.91
C PHE A 505 -8.25 -19.50 9.61
N SER A 506 -9.58 -19.50 9.59
CA SER A 506 -10.38 -19.79 8.39
C SER A 506 -10.34 -18.67 7.34
N GLY A 507 -9.85 -17.49 7.73
CA GLY A 507 -9.81 -16.32 6.89
C GLY A 507 -8.91 -15.24 7.47
N VAL A 508 -8.69 -14.20 6.66
CA VAL A 508 -7.89 -13.04 7.03
C VAL A 508 -8.62 -11.74 6.72
N CYS A 509 -8.32 -10.70 7.49
CA CYS A 509 -8.74 -9.34 7.21
C CYS A 509 -7.52 -8.53 6.77
N LEU A 510 -7.54 -8.04 5.53
CA LEU A 510 -6.50 -7.14 5.01
C LEU A 510 -6.71 -5.75 5.60
N ILE A 511 -5.72 -5.28 6.36
CA ILE A 511 -5.71 -3.94 6.94
C ILE A 511 -4.91 -2.97 6.09
N ASN A 512 -5.44 -1.76 5.91
CA ASN A 512 -4.96 -0.74 5.00
C ASN A 512 -4.71 -1.31 3.60
N CYS A 513 -5.71 -2.02 3.06
CA CYS A 513 -5.58 -2.77 1.81
C CYS A 513 -5.15 -1.87 0.62
N LEU A 514 -5.61 -0.62 0.57
CA LEU A 514 -5.24 0.34 -0.49
C LEU A 514 -3.76 0.75 -0.45
N SER A 515 -3.16 0.77 0.74
CA SER A 515 -1.76 1.14 0.93
C SER A 515 -0.81 -0.02 0.65
N THR A 516 -1.33 -1.25 0.58
CA THR A 516 -0.55 -2.44 0.25
C THR A 516 -0.40 -2.53 -1.26
N PRO A 517 0.82 -2.63 -1.81
CA PRO A 517 1.01 -2.84 -3.23
C PRO A 517 0.27 -4.10 -3.70
N LEU A 518 -0.47 -3.97 -4.80
CA LEU A 518 -1.42 -4.99 -5.23
C LEU A 518 -0.74 -6.34 -5.51
N HIS A 519 0.46 -6.34 -6.11
CA HIS A 519 1.24 -7.56 -6.38
C HIS A 519 1.72 -8.25 -5.10
N VAL A 520 2.00 -7.48 -4.04
CA VAL A 520 2.35 -8.02 -2.72
C VAL A 520 1.14 -8.73 -2.12
N ALA A 521 -0.01 -8.05 -2.06
CA ALA A 521 -1.23 -8.65 -1.53
C ALA A 521 -1.67 -9.89 -2.33
N GLU A 522 -1.54 -9.87 -3.66
CA GLU A 522 -1.81 -11.03 -4.51
C GLU A 522 -0.93 -12.24 -4.15
N ALA A 523 0.37 -12.02 -3.95
CA ALA A 523 1.31 -13.08 -3.61
C ALA A 523 1.07 -13.63 -2.19
N MET A 524 0.82 -12.77 -1.20
CA MET A 524 0.54 -13.19 0.16
C MET A 524 -0.78 -13.99 0.24
N LEU A 525 -1.85 -13.52 -0.41
CA LEU A 525 -3.10 -14.27 -0.48
C LEU A 525 -2.96 -15.57 -1.27
N ALA A 526 -2.11 -15.63 -2.30
CA ALA A 526 -1.82 -16.87 -3.01
C ALA A 526 -1.13 -17.89 -2.07
N ALA A 527 -0.17 -17.45 -1.26
CA ALA A 527 0.47 -18.29 -0.24
C ALA A 527 -0.55 -18.78 0.80
N ALA A 528 -1.41 -17.89 1.31
CA ALA A 528 -2.49 -18.25 2.23
C ALA A 528 -3.46 -19.27 1.61
N ARG A 529 -3.89 -19.06 0.36
CA ARG A 529 -4.81 -19.98 -0.35
C ARG A 529 -4.19 -21.33 -0.69
N ALA A 530 -2.87 -21.39 -0.88
CA ALA A 530 -2.17 -22.66 -1.06
C ALA A 530 -2.28 -23.56 0.18
N ILE A 531 -2.33 -22.96 1.37
CA ILE A 531 -2.57 -23.67 2.64
C ILE A 531 -4.07 -23.89 2.86
N ARG A 532 -4.88 -22.86 2.62
CA ARG A 532 -6.31 -22.87 2.85
C ARG A 532 -7.06 -22.47 1.57
N PRO A 533 -7.44 -23.43 0.71
CA PRO A 533 -8.12 -23.13 -0.55
C PRO A 533 -9.43 -22.35 -0.37
N ASN A 534 -10.17 -22.60 0.72
CA ASN A 534 -11.39 -21.90 1.11
C ASN A 534 -11.13 -20.68 2.02
N LEU A 535 -10.01 -19.97 1.84
CA LEU A 535 -9.69 -18.80 2.65
C LEU A 535 -10.75 -17.71 2.46
N TYR A 536 -11.40 -17.32 3.55
CA TYR A 536 -12.25 -16.14 3.60
C TYR A 536 -11.40 -14.87 3.67
N VAL A 537 -11.64 -13.91 2.79
CA VAL A 537 -10.87 -12.66 2.75
C VAL A 537 -11.79 -11.48 2.99
N MET A 538 -11.58 -10.80 4.12
CA MET A 538 -12.18 -9.51 4.43
C MET A 538 -11.17 -8.40 4.11
N ALA A 539 -11.63 -7.21 3.70
CA ALA A 539 -10.73 -6.07 3.48
C ALA A 539 -11.37 -4.73 3.86
N ASP A 540 -10.56 -3.85 4.43
CA ASP A 540 -10.91 -2.45 4.78
C ASP A 540 -10.69 -1.49 3.60
N LEU A 541 -11.44 -1.70 2.52
CA LEU A 541 -11.24 -0.98 1.26
C LEU A 541 -12.17 0.26 1.15
N PHE A 542 -11.58 1.45 1.07
CA PHE A 542 -12.30 2.73 0.90
C PHE A 542 -11.76 3.55 -0.30
N PRO A 543 -11.91 3.07 -1.54
CA PRO A 543 -11.34 3.73 -2.70
C PRO A 543 -12.16 4.96 -3.12
N SER A 544 -11.53 5.85 -3.88
CA SER A 544 -12.16 7.04 -4.48
C SER A 544 -13.22 6.71 -5.54
N SER A 545 -13.22 5.48 -6.09
CA SER A 545 -14.22 5.03 -7.06
C SER A 545 -14.54 3.53 -6.96
N GLN A 546 -15.77 3.18 -7.32
CA GLN A 546 -16.25 1.79 -7.38
C GLN A 546 -15.48 0.95 -8.43
N LEU A 547 -14.98 1.58 -9.50
CA LEU A 547 -14.24 0.87 -10.53
C LEU A 547 -12.89 0.36 -9.99
N ILE A 548 -12.23 1.15 -9.15
CA ILE A 548 -11.00 0.74 -8.48
C ILE A 548 -11.31 -0.33 -7.43
N GLU A 549 -12.42 -0.18 -6.70
CA GLU A 549 -12.90 -1.21 -5.78
C GLU A 549 -13.02 -2.57 -6.46
N ASN A 550 -13.69 -2.62 -7.62
CA ASN A 550 -13.88 -3.84 -8.37
C ASN A 550 -12.56 -4.45 -8.85
N VAL A 551 -11.57 -3.63 -9.21
CA VAL A 551 -10.23 -4.12 -9.58
C VAL A 551 -9.56 -4.83 -8.41
N PHE A 552 -9.64 -4.27 -7.19
CA PHE A 552 -9.08 -4.91 -5.99
C PHE A 552 -9.84 -6.18 -5.63
N ILE A 553 -11.18 -6.14 -5.62
CA ILE A 553 -12.01 -7.33 -5.36
C ILE A 553 -11.66 -8.44 -6.34
N ASN A 554 -11.63 -8.13 -7.65
CA ASN A 554 -11.27 -9.07 -8.70
C ASN A 554 -9.86 -9.60 -8.49
N ARG A 555 -8.84 -8.76 -8.43
CA ARG A 555 -7.44 -9.22 -8.42
C ARG A 555 -7.07 -10.00 -7.15
N LEU A 556 -7.58 -9.57 -6.01
CA LEU A 556 -7.30 -10.19 -4.72
C LEU A 556 -8.27 -11.33 -4.36
N GLY A 557 -9.42 -11.43 -5.02
CA GLY A 557 -10.47 -12.38 -4.67
C GLY A 557 -11.06 -12.09 -3.29
N ILE A 558 -11.39 -10.82 -3.03
CA ILE A 558 -11.92 -10.40 -1.73
C ILE A 558 -13.33 -10.96 -1.57
N THR A 559 -13.59 -11.61 -0.44
CA THR A 559 -14.90 -12.19 -0.13
C THR A 559 -15.86 -11.14 0.41
N THR A 560 -15.40 -10.26 1.31
CA THR A 560 -16.25 -9.25 1.94
C THR A 560 -15.50 -7.94 2.13
N LEU A 561 -16.20 -6.83 1.89
CA LEU A 561 -15.70 -5.49 2.17
C LEU A 561 -16.31 -4.96 3.46
N VAL A 562 -15.47 -4.35 4.29
CA VAL A 562 -15.91 -3.65 5.50
C VAL A 562 -16.62 -2.36 5.11
N ARG A 563 -17.81 -2.14 5.65
CA ARG A 563 -18.57 -0.88 5.52
C ARG A 563 -18.90 -0.34 6.91
N VAL A 564 -18.68 0.95 7.12
CA VAL A 564 -18.85 1.58 8.44
C VAL A 564 -20.14 2.40 8.45
N ALA A 565 -21.11 1.99 9.27
CA ALA A 565 -22.36 2.72 9.45
C ALA A 565 -22.20 4.04 10.23
N GLY A 566 -21.16 4.15 11.08
CA GLY A 566 -20.93 5.29 11.98
C GLY A 566 -20.38 6.57 11.33
N LEU A 567 -19.93 6.52 10.08
CA LEU A 567 -19.52 7.70 9.30
C LEU A 567 -20.70 8.36 8.56
N CYS A 568 -21.91 7.81 8.69
CA CYS A 568 -23.10 8.31 8.02
C CYS A 568 -23.71 9.49 8.81
N HIS A 569 -23.43 10.72 8.38
CA HIS A 569 -24.41 11.78 8.58
C HIS A 569 -25.66 11.44 7.75
N LEU A 570 -26.81 11.38 8.44
CA LEU A 570 -28.19 11.35 7.93
C LEU A 570 -28.73 10.01 7.37
N LEU A 571 -29.94 9.67 7.86
CA LEU A 571 -30.79 8.51 7.55
C LEU A 571 -31.01 8.21 6.05
N SER A 572 -30.69 9.13 5.14
CA SER A 572 -30.91 8.98 3.70
C SER A 572 -30.03 7.90 3.06
N ILE A 573 -28.78 7.73 3.51
CA ILE A 573 -27.86 6.71 2.95
C ILE A 573 -28.13 5.31 3.52
N LEU A 574 -28.68 5.19 4.73
CA LEU A 574 -29.12 3.89 5.29
C LEU A 574 -30.25 3.26 4.46
N ILE A 575 -31.12 4.09 3.88
CA ILE A 575 -32.15 3.65 2.93
C ILE A 575 -31.49 3.21 1.62
N GLU A 576 -30.49 3.95 1.13
CA GLU A 576 -29.74 3.60 -0.09
C GLU A 576 -28.90 2.31 0.05
N LEU A 577 -28.28 2.07 1.22
CA LEU A 577 -27.56 0.83 1.54
C LEU A 577 -28.52 -0.36 1.68
N LYS A 578 -29.72 -0.15 2.26
CA LYS A 578 -30.77 -1.19 2.29
C LYS A 578 -31.26 -1.56 0.88
N HIS A 579 -31.38 -0.61 -0.04
CA HIS A 579 -31.76 -0.90 -1.42
C HIS A 579 -30.67 -1.60 -2.24
N ARG A 580 -29.38 -1.37 -1.92
CA ARG A 580 -28.25 -2.05 -2.60
C ARG A 580 -28.05 -3.52 -2.19
N LEU A 581 -28.62 -3.94 -1.05
CA LEU A 581 -28.58 -5.32 -0.55
C LEU A 581 -29.65 -6.24 -1.16
N ILE A 582 -30.58 -5.71 -1.96
CA ILE A 582 -31.61 -6.48 -2.65
C ILE A 582 -31.39 -6.33 -4.16
N ILE A 583 -30.51 -7.17 -4.73
CA ILE A 583 -30.48 -7.39 -6.17
C ILE A 583 -30.93 -8.83 -6.39
N ASP A 584 -32.18 -8.97 -6.80
CA ASP A 584 -32.83 -10.21 -7.21
C ASP A 584 -32.14 -10.74 -8.48
N VAL A 585 -31.25 -11.74 -8.31
CA VAL A 585 -30.69 -12.49 -9.43
C VAL A 585 -31.64 -13.64 -9.73
N ARG A 586 -32.41 -13.50 -10.81
CA ARG A 586 -33.23 -14.60 -11.35
C ARG A 586 -32.34 -15.79 -11.70
N GLN A 587 -32.25 -16.77 -10.81
CA GLN A 587 -31.76 -18.11 -11.10
C GLN A 587 -32.87 -18.89 -11.82
N THR A 588 -32.66 -19.23 -13.08
CA THR A 588 -33.49 -20.23 -13.76
C THR A 588 -32.97 -21.62 -13.35
N LYS A 589 -33.57 -22.22 -12.31
CA LYS A 589 -33.42 -23.66 -12.06
C LYS A 589 -34.19 -24.42 -13.15
N TYR A 590 -33.49 -25.07 -14.07
CA TYR A 590 -34.09 -26.12 -14.88
C TYR A 590 -34.40 -27.31 -13.97
N TYR A 591 -35.69 -27.55 -13.72
CA TYR A 591 -36.16 -28.80 -13.13
C TYR A 591 -36.38 -29.79 -14.28
N ASP A 592 -35.62 -30.88 -14.28
CA ASP A 592 -35.95 -32.09 -15.02
C ASP A 592 -37.20 -32.71 -14.42
N HIS A 593 -38.28 -32.79 -15.20
CA HIS A 593 -39.44 -33.64 -14.90
C HIS A 593 -39.47 -34.81 -15.87
N GLN A 594 -38.99 -35.96 -15.43
CA GLN A 594 -39.45 -37.26 -15.93
C GLN A 594 -40.50 -37.84 -14.98
N GLN A 595 -41.67 -38.09 -15.58
CA GLN A 595 -42.70 -39.11 -15.27
C GLN A 595 -43.43 -39.10 -13.91
N ALA A 596 -44.75 -38.91 -13.97
CA ALA A 596 -45.71 -39.99 -13.68
C ALA A 596 -47.13 -39.64 -14.18
N ARG A 597 -47.83 -40.68 -14.63
CA ARG A 597 -49.19 -40.73 -15.21
C ARG A 597 -50.29 -40.65 -14.15
N GLY A 598 -51.48 -40.21 -14.57
CA GLY A 598 -52.81 -40.48 -13.99
C GLY A 598 -53.84 -39.42 -14.44
N ALA A 599 -54.63 -39.67 -15.50
CA ALA A 599 -56.08 -39.97 -15.49
C ALA A 599 -56.94 -38.78 -14.98
N GLU A 600 -57.97 -38.25 -15.65
CA GLU A 600 -59.07 -38.82 -16.45
C GLU A 600 -59.67 -37.76 -17.40
N CYS A 601 -59.96 -38.15 -18.65
CA CYS A 601 -61.13 -37.88 -19.50
C CYS A 601 -60.80 -38.21 -20.96
#